data_AF-A0A833ULB9-F1
#
_entry.id   AF-A0A833ULB9-F1
#
_cell.length_a   1.000
_cell.length_b   1.000
_cell.length_c   1.000
_cell.angle_alpha   90.00
_cell.angle_beta   90.00
_cell.angle_gamma   90.00
#
_symmetry.space_group_name_H-M   'P 1'
#
loop_
_entity.id
_entity.type
_entity.pdbx_description
1 polymer ?
#
loop_
_entity_poly.entity_id
_entity_poly.type
_entity_poly.pdbx_seq_one_letter_code
_entity_poly.pdbx_strand_id
1 'polypeptide(L)'
;MSMNNKQRWMGGVVLLSGGVLLAALLLKGKEEIHHRQAETQPASQTQPNKTTPAGEPVQLQPLTVDVATEKRLLEEQKRAREKAVAEQEAKAAEFLRMQQQAEADAARKAAEEYAAANARRGAAAAQEGADIPPELIQDEKAKAQQKAAEQKKLEQQNAQLKQKAEAEKKLAEQKRQATAEADRKAAEDKKRKLEEQQKAEKKRKTEDAKKKAEAEKARDLLENGDKQWMVQVALAANEANADAVAAKLRAKGYKVTKSPTSKGIRIMVGPSKDRESADASRKKINADASLGMKSAWVIEWVPLDRR
;
A
#
# COMPACT_ATOMS: atom_id res chain seq x y z
N MET A 1 42.29 17.00 -22.15
CA MET A 1 42.33 16.46 -20.77
C MET A 1 40.95 15.90 -20.44
N SER A 2 40.80 14.57 -20.40
CA SER A 2 39.50 13.94 -20.12
C SER A 2 39.19 13.99 -18.62
N MET A 3 38.18 14.75 -18.21
CA MET A 3 37.69 14.73 -16.83
C MET A 3 36.95 13.42 -16.56
N ASN A 4 37.39 12.72 -15.51
CA ASN A 4 36.85 11.45 -15.04
C ASN A 4 35.33 11.57 -14.76
N ASN A 5 34.52 10.70 -15.37
CA ASN A 5 33.07 10.65 -15.17
C ASN A 5 32.65 10.49 -13.69
N LYS A 6 33.53 9.97 -12.83
CA LYS A 6 33.31 9.90 -11.37
C LYS A 6 33.25 11.29 -10.70
N GLN A 7 34.03 12.28 -11.15
CA GLN A 7 33.95 13.64 -10.62
C GLN A 7 32.68 14.36 -11.06
N ARG A 8 32.18 14.07 -12.26
CA ARG A 8 30.92 14.63 -12.78
C ARG A 8 29.70 14.05 -12.05
N TRP A 9 29.73 12.76 -11.72
CA TRP A 9 28.68 12.11 -10.93
C TRP A 9 28.67 12.56 -9.47
N MET A 10 29.84 12.66 -8.83
CA MET A 10 29.95 13.17 -7.45
C MET A 10 29.55 14.65 -7.37
N GLY A 11 29.92 15.47 -8.35
CA GLY A 11 29.49 16.87 -8.43
C GLY A 11 27.98 17.04 -8.63
N GLY A 12 27.35 16.18 -9.43
CA GLY A 12 25.89 16.19 -9.64
C GLY A 12 25.08 15.81 -8.40
N VAL A 13 25.56 14.84 -7.62
CA VAL A 13 24.90 14.44 -6.36
C VAL A 13 25.02 15.54 -5.31
N VAL A 14 26.18 16.18 -5.18
CA VAL A 14 26.40 17.28 -4.20
C VAL A 14 25.57 18.52 -4.55
N LEU A 15 25.43 18.86 -5.84
CA LEU A 15 24.56 19.96 -6.29
C LEU A 15 23.07 19.69 -6.04
N LEU A 16 22.62 18.44 -6.24
CA LEU A 16 21.23 18.06 -5.97
C LEU A 16 20.92 17.99 -4.47
N SER A 17 21.84 17.49 -3.64
CA SER A 17 21.66 17.48 -2.19
C SER A 17 21.80 18.88 -1.56
N GLY A 18 22.70 19.71 -2.09
CA GLY A 18 22.86 21.10 -1.63
C GLY A 18 21.69 22.00 -2.03
N GLY A 19 21.10 21.78 -3.20
CA GLY A 19 19.95 22.54 -3.70
C GLY A 19 18.69 22.37 -2.86
N VAL A 20 18.44 21.16 -2.33
CA VAL A 20 17.27 20.90 -1.46
C VAL A 20 17.44 21.59 -0.09
N LEU A 21 18.65 21.60 0.47
CA LEU A 21 18.89 22.27 1.76
C LEU A 21 18.80 23.80 1.62
N LEU A 22 19.32 24.37 0.52
CA LEU A 22 19.23 25.80 0.23
C LEU A 22 17.78 26.23 -0.07
N ALA A 23 17.01 25.40 -0.78
CA ALA A 23 15.59 25.63 -1.03
C ALA A 23 14.76 25.54 0.26
N ALA A 24 15.07 24.62 1.17
CA ALA A 24 14.43 24.51 2.46
C ALA A 24 14.74 25.72 3.38
N LEU A 25 15.98 26.25 3.34
CA LEU A 25 16.36 27.45 4.07
C LEU A 25 15.77 28.74 3.45
N LEU A 26 15.66 28.84 2.12
CA LEU A 26 14.95 29.95 1.48
C LEU A 26 13.43 29.91 1.74
N LEU A 27 12.83 28.72 1.78
CA LEU A 27 11.39 28.57 2.05
C LEU A 27 11.08 28.79 3.53
N LYS A 28 11.97 28.37 4.43
CA LYS A 28 11.83 28.60 5.88
C LYS A 28 12.21 30.03 6.32
N GLY A 29 12.93 30.78 5.49
CA GLY A 29 13.21 32.21 5.73
C GLY A 29 12.16 33.18 5.21
N LYS A 30 11.16 32.72 4.43
CA LYS A 30 10.14 33.60 3.81
C LYS A 30 8.80 33.65 4.53
N GLU A 31 8.57 32.75 5.50
CA GLU A 31 7.33 32.72 6.30
C GLU A 31 7.41 33.49 7.62
N GLU A 32 8.57 34.06 8.00
CA GLU A 32 8.71 34.76 9.29
C GLU A 32 8.48 36.29 9.25
N ILE A 33 8.10 36.90 8.12
CA ILE A 33 8.04 38.38 8.02
C ILE A 33 6.62 38.97 7.97
N HIS A 34 5.55 38.17 7.93
CA HIS A 34 4.18 38.72 7.80
C HIS A 34 3.14 38.15 8.78
N HIS A 35 3.40 38.21 10.10
CA HIS A 35 2.31 38.22 11.09
C HIS A 35 2.71 38.81 12.46
N ARG A 36 3.19 40.05 12.46
CA ARG A 36 3.13 40.91 13.66
C ARG A 36 2.79 42.34 13.22
N GLN A 37 1.51 42.58 12.98
CA GLN A 37 0.97 43.93 13.01
C GLN A 37 -0.35 43.90 13.76
N ALA A 38 -0.47 44.89 14.64
CA ALA A 38 -1.40 44.98 15.75
C ALA A 38 -2.86 45.18 15.32
N GLU A 39 -3.76 44.51 16.05
CA GLU A 39 -5.12 45.00 16.34
C GLU A 39 -5.40 44.63 17.80
N THR A 40 -5.18 45.57 18.72
CA THR A 40 -6.21 46.40 19.38
C THR A 40 -7.26 45.60 20.16
N GLN A 41 -6.96 45.43 21.46
CA GLN A 41 -7.95 45.21 22.50
C GLN A 41 -8.85 46.45 22.64
N PRO A 42 -10.15 46.29 22.88
CA PRO A 42 -10.88 47.23 23.73
C PRO A 42 -10.96 46.66 25.14
N ALA A 43 -10.16 47.26 26.04
CA ALA A 43 -10.45 47.28 27.46
C ALA A 43 -11.62 48.23 27.71
N SER A 44 -12.68 47.77 28.38
CA SER A 44 -13.54 48.64 29.18
C SER A 44 -14.48 47.84 30.08
N GLN A 45 -14.43 48.23 31.36
CA GLN A 45 -15.46 48.17 32.41
C GLN A 45 -15.39 47.04 33.44
N THR A 46 -14.60 47.36 34.47
CA THR A 46 -14.87 47.09 35.89
C THR A 46 -16.25 47.57 36.33
N GLN A 47 -16.95 46.79 37.16
CA GLN A 47 -17.39 47.19 38.51
C GLN A 47 -17.92 45.98 39.33
N PRO A 48 -17.95 46.08 40.68
CA PRO A 48 -17.61 45.00 41.61
C PRO A 48 -18.81 44.48 42.41
N ASN A 49 -18.75 43.24 42.94
CA ASN A 49 -18.92 42.99 44.39
C ASN A 49 -18.74 41.50 44.79
N LYS A 50 -18.30 41.35 46.06
CA LYS A 50 -18.46 40.22 47.00
C LYS A 50 -17.55 38.98 46.93
N THR A 51 -16.51 39.07 47.76
CA THR A 51 -16.15 38.14 48.87
C THR A 51 -15.92 36.64 48.58
N THR A 52 -14.66 36.24 48.75
CA THR A 52 -14.08 34.88 48.90
C THR A 52 -14.78 34.02 50.00
N PRO A 53 -14.65 32.68 49.98
CA PRO A 53 -13.43 32.03 50.46
C PRO A 53 -12.91 30.88 49.57
N ALA A 54 -11.67 30.52 49.86
CA ALA A 54 -10.78 29.60 49.17
C ALA A 54 -11.29 28.15 49.03
N GLY A 55 -10.82 27.50 47.95
CA GLY A 55 -10.46 26.08 48.00
C GLY A 55 -11.06 25.16 46.94
N GLU A 56 -10.72 25.32 45.65
CA GLU A 56 -10.88 24.24 44.66
C GLU A 56 -9.71 24.25 43.68
N PRO A 57 -9.01 23.12 43.45
CA PRO A 57 -7.99 23.04 42.42
C PRO A 57 -8.65 23.19 41.06
N VAL A 58 -8.08 24.06 40.22
CA VAL A 58 -8.42 24.21 38.80
C VAL A 58 -8.39 22.82 38.16
N GLN A 59 -9.58 22.26 37.92
CA GLN A 59 -9.77 21.05 37.16
C GLN A 59 -9.40 21.37 35.71
N LEU A 60 -8.14 21.11 35.36
CA LEU A 60 -7.73 20.94 33.96
C LEU A 60 -8.56 19.79 33.41
N GLN A 61 -9.69 20.10 32.78
CA GLN A 61 -10.44 19.12 32.02
C GLN A 61 -9.51 18.60 30.92
N PRO A 62 -9.10 17.32 30.93
CA PRO A 62 -8.43 16.78 29.77
C PRO A 62 -9.44 16.85 28.63
N LEU A 63 -9.06 17.52 27.54
CA LEU A 63 -9.76 17.50 26.26
C LEU A 63 -9.73 16.05 25.76
N THR A 64 -10.55 15.18 26.35
CA THR A 64 -10.80 13.84 25.86
C THR A 64 -11.75 14.01 24.69
N VAL A 65 -11.15 14.40 23.56
CA VAL A 65 -11.84 14.35 22.28
C VAL A 65 -12.37 12.93 22.15
N ASP A 66 -13.68 12.80 22.10
CA ASP A 66 -14.37 11.52 22.05
C ASP A 66 -13.76 10.68 20.89
N VAL A 67 -13.28 9.48 21.19
CA VAL A 67 -12.62 8.57 20.25
C VAL A 67 -13.49 8.32 19.01
N ALA A 68 -14.81 8.42 19.15
CA ALA A 68 -15.74 8.33 18.02
C ALA A 68 -15.59 9.51 17.03
N THR A 69 -15.32 10.71 17.54
CA THR A 69 -15.12 11.93 16.74
C THR A 69 -13.79 11.91 16.01
N GLU A 70 -12.72 11.43 16.65
CA GLU A 70 -11.41 11.27 16.01
C GLU A 70 -11.44 10.25 14.87
N LYS A 71 -12.17 9.14 15.06
CA LYS A 71 -12.35 8.13 14.00
C LYS A 71 -13.06 8.71 12.79
N ARG A 72 -14.12 9.51 12.98
CA ARG A 72 -14.81 10.18 11.87
C ARG A 72 -13.91 11.17 11.15
N LEU A 73 -13.13 11.96 11.88
CA LEU A 73 -12.22 12.93 11.27
C LEU A 73 -11.11 12.24 10.46
N LEU A 74 -10.57 11.13 10.95
CA LEU A 74 -9.56 10.35 10.22
C LEU A 74 -10.13 9.66 8.99
N GLU A 75 -11.36 9.16 9.06
CA GLU A 75 -12.04 8.56 7.92
C GLU A 75 -12.37 9.61 6.84
N GLU A 76 -12.80 10.79 7.25
CA GLU A 76 -13.03 11.92 6.35
C GLU A 76 -11.73 12.41 5.69
N GLN A 77 -10.64 12.49 6.46
CA GLN A 77 -9.32 12.82 5.90
C GLN A 77 -8.83 11.76 4.90
N LYS A 78 -9.03 10.47 5.19
CA LYS A 78 -8.71 9.37 4.26
C LYS A 78 -9.54 9.49 2.98
N ARG A 79 -10.85 9.71 3.11
CA ARG A 79 -11.76 9.86 1.97
C ARG A 79 -11.40 11.08 1.12
N ALA A 80 -11.00 12.19 1.75
CA ALA A 80 -10.53 13.38 1.03
C ALA A 80 -9.25 13.10 0.24
N ARG A 81 -8.28 12.37 0.82
CA ARG A 81 -7.05 11.96 0.13
C ARG A 81 -7.32 10.99 -1.00
N GLU A 82 -8.15 9.99 -0.78
CA GLU A 82 -8.54 9.03 -1.81
C GLU A 82 -9.25 9.71 -2.97
N LYS A 83 -10.18 10.63 -2.68
CA LYS A 83 -10.85 11.42 -3.72
C LYS A 83 -9.88 12.27 -4.53
N ALA A 84 -8.90 12.92 -3.88
CA ALA A 84 -7.89 13.72 -4.57
C ALA A 84 -7.00 12.85 -5.47
N VAL A 85 -6.62 11.66 -5.01
CA VAL A 85 -5.84 10.70 -5.82
C VAL A 85 -6.67 10.18 -6.98
N ALA A 86 -7.91 9.76 -6.75
CA ALA A 86 -8.80 9.29 -7.79
C ALA A 86 -9.06 10.35 -8.87
N GLU A 87 -9.15 11.64 -8.49
CA GLU A 87 -9.29 12.72 -9.46
C GLU A 87 -8.01 12.94 -10.29
N GLN A 88 -6.83 12.83 -9.67
CA GLN A 88 -5.56 12.90 -10.40
C GLN A 88 -5.39 11.71 -11.35
N GLU A 89 -5.74 10.50 -10.91
CA GLU A 89 -5.71 9.29 -11.73
C GLU A 89 -6.71 9.39 -12.90
N ALA A 90 -7.91 9.91 -12.67
CA ALA A 90 -8.90 10.13 -13.73
C ALA A 90 -8.38 11.14 -14.78
N LYS A 91 -7.78 12.25 -14.35
CA LYS A 91 -7.16 13.23 -15.27
C LYS A 91 -5.99 12.63 -16.04
N ALA A 92 -5.15 11.82 -15.40
CA ALA A 92 -4.06 11.13 -16.08
C ALA A 92 -4.57 10.11 -17.10
N ALA A 93 -5.62 9.35 -16.76
CA ALA A 93 -6.26 8.41 -17.67
C ALA A 93 -6.91 9.11 -18.86
N GLU A 94 -7.57 10.26 -18.63
CA GLU A 94 -8.14 11.07 -19.69
C GLU A 94 -7.06 11.60 -20.64
N PHE A 95 -5.95 12.10 -20.11
CA PHE A 95 -4.82 12.58 -20.91
C PHE A 95 -4.22 11.46 -21.78
N LEU A 96 -4.01 10.28 -21.20
CA LEU A 96 -3.53 9.11 -21.95
C LEU A 96 -4.53 8.66 -23.03
N ARG A 97 -5.83 8.71 -22.73
CA ARG A 97 -6.88 8.38 -23.69
C ARG A 97 -6.91 9.38 -24.85
N MET A 98 -6.77 10.68 -24.55
CA MET A 98 -6.67 11.72 -25.57
C MET A 98 -5.43 11.51 -26.46
N GLN A 99 -4.29 11.14 -25.86
CA GLN A 99 -3.08 10.82 -26.61
C GLN A 99 -3.26 9.61 -27.53
N GLN A 100 -3.85 8.52 -27.02
CA GLN A 100 -4.15 7.32 -27.82
C GLN A 100 -5.16 7.61 -28.93
N GLN A 101 -6.15 8.45 -28.67
CA GLN A 101 -7.12 8.85 -29.68
C GLN A 101 -6.46 9.69 -30.78
N ALA A 102 -5.65 10.66 -30.41
CA ALA A 102 -4.89 11.45 -31.38
C ALA A 102 -3.94 10.59 -32.23
N GLU A 103 -3.28 9.60 -31.61
CA GLU A 103 -2.43 8.64 -32.33
C GLU A 103 -3.26 7.75 -33.27
N ALA A 104 -4.41 7.25 -32.81
CA ALA A 104 -5.30 6.44 -33.64
C ALA A 104 -5.86 7.24 -34.84
N ASP A 105 -6.24 8.50 -34.63
CA ASP A 105 -6.71 9.38 -35.68
C ASP A 105 -5.60 9.74 -36.67
N ALA A 106 -4.37 9.98 -36.18
CA ALA A 106 -3.20 10.19 -37.04
C ALA A 106 -2.88 8.93 -37.88
N ALA A 107 -2.95 7.75 -37.28
CA ALA A 107 -2.74 6.48 -37.97
C ALA A 107 -3.81 6.23 -39.05
N ARG A 108 -5.08 6.55 -38.76
CA ARG A 108 -6.17 6.46 -39.75
C ARG A 108 -5.95 7.41 -40.92
N LYS A 109 -5.61 8.68 -40.63
CA LYS A 109 -5.34 9.67 -41.67
C LYS A 109 -4.14 9.29 -42.55
N ALA A 110 -3.07 8.76 -41.94
CA ALA A 110 -1.92 8.26 -42.68
C ALA A 110 -2.25 7.04 -43.55
N ALA A 111 -3.10 6.12 -43.07
CA ALA A 111 -3.56 4.97 -43.85
C ALA A 111 -4.42 5.39 -45.04
N GLU A 112 -5.32 6.36 -44.85
CA GLU A 112 -6.14 6.93 -45.93
C GLU A 112 -5.28 7.63 -46.98
N GLU A 113 -4.28 8.41 -46.57
CA GLU A 113 -3.36 9.09 -47.49
C GLU A 113 -2.51 8.08 -48.28
N TYR A 114 -2.04 7.02 -47.62
CA TYR A 114 -1.31 5.94 -48.29
C TYR A 114 -2.19 5.19 -49.30
N ALA A 115 -3.44 4.89 -48.93
CA ALA A 115 -4.42 4.27 -49.83
C ALA A 115 -4.73 5.17 -51.04
N ALA A 116 -4.93 6.46 -50.83
CA ALA A 116 -5.16 7.43 -51.90
C ALA A 116 -3.94 7.59 -52.83
N ALA A 117 -2.73 7.60 -52.28
CA ALA A 117 -1.49 7.63 -53.07
C ALA A 117 -1.35 6.37 -53.94
N ASN A 118 -1.66 5.20 -53.39
CA ASN A 118 -1.61 3.94 -54.14
C ASN A 118 -2.67 3.89 -55.25
N ALA A 119 -3.88 4.42 -54.99
CA ALA A 119 -4.93 4.56 -56.00
C ALA A 119 -4.52 5.51 -57.14
N ARG A 120 -3.90 6.66 -56.82
CA ARG A 120 -3.36 7.60 -57.83
C ARG A 120 -2.25 6.97 -58.67
N ARG A 121 -1.36 6.19 -58.05
CA ARG A 121 -0.30 5.47 -58.75
C ARG A 121 -0.85 4.41 -59.70
N GLY A 122 -1.87 3.68 -59.27
CA GLY A 122 -2.59 2.72 -60.12
C GLY A 122 -3.29 3.38 -61.31
N ALA A 123 -3.92 4.54 -61.10
CA ALA A 123 -4.58 5.31 -62.16
C ALA A 123 -3.58 5.88 -63.19
N ALA A 124 -2.43 6.40 -62.76
CA ALA A 124 -1.38 6.89 -63.67
C ALA A 124 -0.79 5.77 -64.54
N ALA A 125 -0.54 4.59 -63.95
CA ALA A 125 -0.06 3.42 -64.69
C ALA A 125 -1.07 2.90 -65.74
N ALA A 126 -2.36 3.15 -65.55
CA ALA A 126 -3.40 2.81 -66.52
C ALA A 126 -3.49 3.82 -67.69
N GLN A 127 -2.98 5.05 -67.53
CA GLN A 127 -2.99 6.08 -68.58
C GLN A 127 -1.75 6.07 -69.48
N GLU A 128 -0.57 5.65 -68.98
CA GLU A 128 0.66 5.54 -69.79
C GLU A 128 0.70 4.31 -70.74
N GLY A 129 -0.31 3.45 -70.72
CA GLY A 129 -0.38 2.24 -71.56
C GLY A 129 -0.93 2.42 -72.98
N ALA A 130 -1.19 3.65 -73.45
CA ALA A 130 -2.08 3.90 -74.59
C ALA A 130 -1.55 4.84 -75.70
N ASP A 131 -0.24 4.97 -75.92
CA ASP A 131 0.26 5.82 -77.03
C ASP A 131 1.59 5.32 -77.65
N ILE A 132 1.50 4.56 -78.75
CA ILE A 132 2.64 4.24 -79.65
C ILE A 132 2.15 4.14 -81.11
N PRO A 133 2.47 5.09 -82.02
CA PRO A 133 2.24 4.97 -83.46
C PRO A 133 3.48 4.41 -84.22
N PRO A 134 3.31 3.68 -85.34
CA PRO A 134 4.40 2.98 -86.03
C PRO A 134 4.90 3.69 -87.31
N GLU A 135 6.22 3.65 -87.55
CA GLU A 135 6.92 3.42 -88.84
C GLU A 135 8.29 4.14 -88.87
N LEU A 136 9.37 3.39 -89.10
CA LEU A 136 10.21 3.51 -90.31
C LEU A 136 11.36 2.48 -90.27
N ILE A 137 11.49 1.78 -91.39
CA ILE A 137 12.36 0.64 -91.64
C ILE A 137 13.65 1.15 -92.28
N GLN A 138 14.64 1.50 -91.47
CA GLN A 138 16.06 1.57 -91.88
C GLN A 138 17.05 1.25 -90.75
N ASP A 139 16.54 0.84 -89.58
CA ASP A 139 17.28 0.74 -88.32
C ASP A 139 17.62 -0.70 -87.89
N GLU A 140 17.48 -1.73 -88.74
CA GLU A 140 17.46 -3.13 -88.24
C GLU A 140 18.78 -3.60 -87.59
N LYS A 141 19.95 -3.18 -88.10
CA LYS A 141 21.26 -3.53 -87.49
C LYS A 141 21.64 -2.65 -86.30
N ALA A 142 21.36 -1.35 -86.34
CA ALA A 142 21.64 -0.44 -85.22
C ALA A 142 20.69 -0.69 -84.04
N LYS A 143 19.42 -0.99 -84.31
CA LYS A 143 18.38 -1.31 -83.32
C LYS A 143 18.55 -2.72 -82.75
N ALA A 144 19.11 -3.68 -83.50
CA ALA A 144 19.52 -4.98 -82.95
C ALA A 144 20.70 -4.85 -81.95
N GLN A 145 21.67 -3.99 -82.26
CA GLN A 145 22.82 -3.74 -81.37
C GLN A 145 22.43 -2.91 -80.14
N GLN A 146 21.56 -1.92 -80.29
CA GLN A 146 20.98 -1.17 -79.18
C GLN A 146 20.06 -2.04 -78.30
N LYS A 147 19.22 -2.91 -78.88
CA LYS A 147 18.42 -3.88 -78.10
C LYS A 147 19.27 -4.87 -77.32
N ALA A 148 20.38 -5.35 -77.89
CA ALA A 148 21.30 -6.23 -77.18
C ALA A 148 22.07 -5.52 -76.05
N ALA A 149 22.47 -4.26 -76.26
CA ALA A 149 23.09 -3.43 -75.23
C ALA A 149 22.10 -3.04 -74.12
N GLU A 150 20.85 -2.73 -74.49
CA GLU A 150 19.76 -2.41 -73.58
C GLU A 150 19.31 -3.64 -72.77
N GLN A 151 19.22 -4.83 -73.40
CA GLN A 151 19.00 -6.09 -72.69
C GLN A 151 20.10 -6.38 -71.68
N LYS A 152 21.38 -6.23 -72.04
CA LYS A 152 22.49 -6.42 -71.08
C LYS A 152 22.44 -5.41 -69.94
N LYS A 153 22.08 -4.15 -70.21
CA LYS A 153 21.96 -3.11 -69.19
C LYS A 153 20.76 -3.37 -68.27
N LEU A 154 19.63 -3.83 -68.81
CA LEU A 154 18.44 -4.21 -68.06
C LEU A 154 18.71 -5.45 -67.20
N GLU A 155 19.42 -6.44 -67.72
CA GLU A 155 19.79 -7.66 -67.00
C GLU A 155 20.79 -7.36 -65.87
N GLN A 156 21.77 -6.48 -66.10
CA GLN A 156 22.66 -5.98 -65.05
C GLN A 156 21.91 -5.17 -63.98
N GLN A 157 20.97 -4.32 -64.38
CA GLN A 157 20.16 -3.53 -63.45
C GLN A 157 19.23 -4.41 -62.61
N ASN A 158 18.64 -5.45 -63.23
CA ASN A 158 17.80 -6.43 -62.54
C ASN A 158 18.62 -7.33 -61.59
N ALA A 159 19.85 -7.69 -61.99
CA ALA A 159 20.80 -8.39 -61.11
C ALA A 159 21.22 -7.53 -59.90
N GLN A 160 21.50 -6.24 -60.10
CA GLN A 160 21.80 -5.31 -58.99
C GLN A 160 20.59 -5.09 -58.08
N LEU A 161 19.38 -4.95 -58.63
CA LEU A 161 18.16 -4.81 -57.85
C LEU A 161 17.87 -6.07 -57.02
N LYS A 162 18.08 -7.27 -57.58
CA LYS A 162 17.97 -8.53 -56.83
C LYS A 162 18.99 -8.61 -55.69
N GLN A 163 20.25 -8.25 -55.94
CA GLN A 163 21.28 -8.27 -54.88
C GLN A 163 20.99 -7.24 -53.78
N LYS A 164 20.53 -6.03 -54.13
CA LYS A 164 20.12 -5.02 -53.14
C LYS A 164 18.89 -5.48 -52.33
N ALA A 165 17.90 -6.10 -52.98
CA ALA A 165 16.72 -6.63 -52.30
C ALA A 165 17.05 -7.79 -51.35
N GLU A 166 17.98 -8.68 -51.72
CA GLU A 166 18.46 -9.74 -50.82
C GLU A 166 19.27 -9.19 -49.65
N ALA A 167 20.13 -8.19 -49.89
CA ALA A 167 20.89 -7.55 -48.82
C ALA A 167 19.97 -6.80 -47.84
N GLU A 168 18.95 -6.12 -48.34
CA GLU A 168 17.97 -5.40 -47.52
C GLU A 168 17.08 -6.37 -46.72
N LYS A 169 16.65 -7.50 -47.32
CA LYS A 169 15.96 -8.58 -46.60
C LYS A 169 16.81 -9.16 -45.47
N LYS A 170 18.09 -9.45 -45.72
CA LYS A 170 18.99 -9.97 -44.68
C LYS A 170 19.21 -8.97 -43.55
N LEU A 171 19.34 -7.68 -43.86
CA LEU A 171 19.49 -6.63 -42.85
C LEU A 171 18.21 -6.42 -42.02
N ALA A 172 17.04 -6.46 -42.67
CA ALA A 172 15.75 -6.36 -42.01
C ALA A 172 15.48 -7.57 -41.09
N GLU A 173 15.87 -8.77 -41.51
CA GLU A 173 15.76 -9.98 -40.71
C GLU A 173 16.72 -9.97 -39.51
N GLN A 174 17.98 -9.54 -39.70
CA GLN A 174 18.92 -9.36 -38.58
C GLN A 174 18.42 -8.33 -37.56
N LYS A 175 17.87 -7.20 -38.02
CA LYS A 175 17.28 -6.20 -37.12
C LYS A 175 16.06 -6.72 -36.37
N ARG A 176 15.20 -7.51 -37.02
CA ARG A 176 14.06 -8.18 -36.37
C ARG A 176 14.49 -9.20 -35.32
N GLN A 177 15.51 -10.00 -35.61
CA GLN A 177 16.05 -10.97 -34.65
C GLN A 177 16.69 -10.27 -33.45
N ALA A 178 17.48 -9.22 -33.67
CA ALA A 178 18.11 -8.46 -32.59
C ALA A 178 17.09 -7.75 -31.69
N THR A 179 16.01 -7.19 -32.26
CA THR A 179 14.94 -6.55 -31.48
C THR A 179 14.08 -7.57 -30.73
N ALA A 180 13.76 -8.72 -31.34
CA ALA A 180 13.03 -9.78 -30.66
C ALA A 180 13.81 -10.40 -29.49
N GLU A 181 15.14 -10.56 -29.63
CA GLU A 181 15.98 -11.07 -28.54
C GLU A 181 16.14 -10.05 -27.41
N ALA A 182 16.27 -8.76 -27.74
CA ALA A 182 16.32 -7.68 -26.75
C ALA A 182 15.01 -7.56 -25.96
N ASP A 183 13.85 -7.64 -26.64
CA ASP A 183 12.54 -7.60 -26.00
C ASP A 183 12.30 -8.82 -25.11
N ARG A 184 12.70 -10.02 -25.58
CA ARG A 184 12.60 -11.25 -24.78
C ARG A 184 13.47 -11.20 -23.52
N LYS A 185 14.71 -10.68 -23.62
CA LYS A 185 15.58 -10.47 -22.45
C LYS A 185 15.01 -9.43 -21.48
N ALA A 186 14.43 -8.34 -21.98
CA ALA A 186 13.79 -7.32 -21.16
C ALA A 186 12.54 -7.86 -20.43
N ALA A 187 11.72 -8.66 -21.12
CA ALA A 187 10.53 -9.30 -20.54
C ALA A 187 10.90 -10.30 -19.44
N GLU A 188 11.95 -11.10 -19.65
CA GLU A 188 12.41 -12.09 -18.67
C GLU A 188 13.00 -11.45 -17.40
N ASP A 189 13.79 -10.38 -17.55
CA ASP A 189 14.33 -9.62 -16.41
C ASP A 189 13.21 -8.96 -15.58
N LYS A 190 12.21 -8.39 -16.26
CA LYS A 190 11.04 -7.78 -15.60
C LYS A 190 10.22 -8.81 -14.83
N LYS A 191 10.04 -10.01 -15.41
CA LYS A 191 9.31 -11.12 -14.77
C LYS A 191 10.06 -11.65 -13.55
N ARG A 192 11.39 -11.79 -13.65
CA ARG A 192 12.25 -12.25 -12.54
C ARG A 192 12.27 -11.24 -11.38
N LYS A 193 12.33 -9.93 -11.67
CA LYS A 193 12.22 -8.86 -10.66
C LYS A 193 10.85 -8.85 -9.97
N LEU A 194 9.77 -9.05 -10.71
CA LEU A 194 8.42 -9.16 -10.15
C LEU A 194 8.26 -10.38 -9.23
N GLU A 195 8.78 -11.54 -9.63
CA GLU A 195 8.76 -12.74 -8.79
C GLU A 195 9.60 -12.58 -7.51
N GLU A 196 10.77 -11.93 -7.60
CA GLU A 196 11.62 -11.68 -6.44
C GLU A 196 10.99 -10.68 -5.47
N GLN A 197 10.35 -9.61 -5.98
CA GLN A 197 9.59 -8.67 -5.15
C GLN A 197 8.39 -9.33 -4.49
N GLN A 198 7.64 -10.16 -5.19
CA GLN A 198 6.51 -10.90 -4.58
C GLN A 198 6.99 -11.89 -3.52
N LYS A 199 8.10 -12.60 -3.74
CA LYS A 199 8.67 -13.49 -2.70
C LYS A 199 9.18 -12.71 -1.49
N ALA A 200 9.83 -11.55 -1.70
CA ALA A 200 10.30 -10.70 -0.62
C ALA A 200 9.14 -10.09 0.19
N GLU A 201 8.09 -9.61 -0.49
CA GLU A 201 6.90 -9.07 0.16
C GLU A 201 6.14 -10.15 0.93
N LYS A 202 5.97 -11.34 0.34
CA LYS A 202 5.29 -12.46 1.00
C LYS A 202 6.06 -12.92 2.24
N LYS A 203 7.40 -12.99 2.18
CA LYS A 203 8.26 -13.26 3.34
C LYS A 203 8.11 -12.20 4.43
N ARG A 204 8.14 -10.91 4.07
CA ARG A 204 7.93 -9.81 5.02
C ARG A 204 6.56 -9.87 5.68
N LYS A 205 5.49 -10.10 4.91
CA LYS A 205 4.12 -10.26 5.45
C LYS A 205 4.00 -11.44 6.40
N THR A 206 4.63 -12.58 6.10
CA THR A 206 4.62 -13.73 7.02
C THR A 206 5.45 -13.50 8.28
N GLU A 207 6.61 -12.85 8.20
CA GLU A 207 7.40 -12.53 9.39
C GLU A 207 6.72 -11.49 10.27
N ASP A 208 6.09 -10.47 9.68
CA ASP A 208 5.37 -9.44 10.42
C ASP A 208 4.13 -10.01 11.12
N ALA A 209 3.38 -10.89 10.42
CA ALA A 209 2.26 -11.62 11.03
C ALA A 209 2.72 -12.54 12.17
N LYS A 210 3.87 -13.21 12.03
CA LYS A 210 4.41 -14.08 13.08
C LYS A 210 4.88 -13.26 14.29
N LYS A 211 5.60 -12.16 14.07
CA LYS A 211 6.01 -11.23 15.14
C LYS A 211 4.82 -10.60 15.86
N LYS A 212 3.77 -10.23 15.12
CA LYS A 212 2.54 -9.68 15.71
C LYS A 212 1.81 -10.72 16.56
N ALA A 213 1.68 -11.96 16.07
CA ALA A 213 1.07 -13.05 16.83
C ALA A 213 1.90 -13.44 18.06
N GLU A 214 3.23 -13.38 17.98
CA GLU A 214 4.12 -13.65 19.11
C GLU A 214 4.10 -12.51 20.13
N ALA A 215 4.03 -11.25 19.69
CA ALA A 215 3.86 -10.09 20.55
C ALA A 215 2.48 -10.07 21.23
N GLU A 216 1.42 -10.50 20.55
CA GLU A 216 0.09 -10.62 21.13
C GLU A 216 0.04 -11.76 22.17
N LYS A 217 0.66 -12.91 21.89
CA LYS A 217 0.83 -13.99 22.87
C LYS A 217 1.68 -13.56 24.06
N ALA A 218 2.77 -12.83 23.85
CA ALA A 218 3.61 -12.32 24.93
C ALA A 218 2.87 -11.27 25.78
N ARG A 219 2.03 -10.42 25.17
CA ARG A 219 1.16 -9.48 25.89
C ARG A 219 0.08 -10.21 26.69
N ASP A 220 -0.58 -11.20 26.12
CA ASP A 220 -1.58 -12.02 26.81
C ASP A 220 -0.95 -12.80 27.98
N LEU A 221 0.25 -13.35 27.80
CA LEU A 221 1.02 -14.00 28.87
C LEU A 221 1.45 -13.01 29.96
N LEU A 222 1.82 -11.76 29.64
CA LEU A 222 2.16 -10.75 30.65
C LEU A 222 0.92 -10.23 31.39
N GLU A 223 -0.20 -10.10 30.70
CA GLU A 223 -1.42 -9.49 31.25
C GLU A 223 -2.31 -10.51 31.99
N ASN A 224 -2.32 -11.77 31.56
CA ASN A 224 -3.16 -12.84 32.11
C ASN A 224 -2.38 -14.01 32.71
N GLY A 225 -1.07 -14.15 32.45
CA GLY A 225 -0.27 -15.31 32.89
C GLY A 225 -0.08 -15.45 34.39
N ASP A 226 -0.14 -14.34 35.14
CA ASP A 226 -0.01 -14.34 36.62
C ASP A 226 -1.32 -14.12 37.36
N LYS A 227 -2.42 -13.81 36.65
CA LYS A 227 -3.72 -13.53 37.28
C LYS A 227 -4.47 -14.83 37.52
N GLN A 228 -4.58 -15.24 38.78
CA GLN A 228 -5.42 -16.38 39.15
C GLN A 228 -6.78 -15.89 39.62
N TRP A 229 -7.84 -16.47 39.08
CA TRP A 229 -9.22 -16.11 39.43
C TRP A 229 -9.83 -17.20 40.30
N MET A 230 -10.38 -16.83 41.45
CA MET A 230 -11.07 -17.76 42.33
C MET A 230 -12.50 -17.29 42.59
N VAL A 231 -13.41 -18.23 42.86
CA VAL A 231 -14.77 -17.89 43.26
C VAL A 231 -14.85 -17.91 44.78
N GLN A 232 -15.04 -16.77 45.41
CA GLN A 232 -15.36 -16.72 46.83
C GLN A 232 -16.84 -17.06 47.01
N VAL A 233 -17.11 -18.12 47.75
CA VAL A 233 -18.45 -18.66 47.89
C VAL A 233 -19.09 -18.27 49.23
N ALA A 234 -18.28 -18.24 50.28
CA ALA A 234 -18.72 -17.86 51.62
C ALA A 234 -17.56 -17.34 52.49
N LEU A 235 -17.92 -16.64 53.56
CA LEU A 235 -17.03 -16.25 54.65
C LEU A 235 -17.62 -16.83 55.94
N ALA A 236 -16.95 -17.83 56.52
CA ALA A 236 -17.41 -18.49 57.74
C ALA A 236 -16.80 -17.84 58.98
N ALA A 237 -17.59 -17.70 60.04
CA ALA A 237 -17.15 -17.10 61.30
C ALA A 237 -16.18 -18.00 62.11
N ASN A 238 -16.26 -19.32 61.93
CA ASN A 238 -15.44 -20.31 62.64
C ASN A 238 -14.99 -21.45 61.70
N GLU A 239 -14.01 -22.24 62.14
CA GLU A 239 -13.43 -23.33 61.34
C GLU A 239 -14.43 -24.45 61.05
N ALA A 240 -15.23 -24.84 62.04
CA ALA A 240 -16.26 -25.87 61.86
C ALA A 240 -17.26 -25.54 60.74
N ASN A 241 -17.75 -24.29 60.67
CA ASN A 241 -18.65 -23.87 59.59
C ASN A 241 -17.92 -23.80 58.24
N ALA A 242 -16.63 -23.41 58.25
CA ALA A 242 -15.83 -23.38 57.03
C ALA A 242 -15.61 -24.78 56.44
N ASP A 243 -15.30 -25.77 57.29
CA ASP A 243 -15.09 -27.14 56.86
C ASP A 243 -16.39 -27.81 56.42
N ALA A 244 -17.52 -27.52 57.06
CA ALA A 244 -18.83 -28.01 56.61
C ALA A 244 -19.19 -27.48 55.20
N VAL A 245 -18.95 -26.19 54.94
CA VAL A 245 -19.16 -25.58 53.61
C VAL A 245 -18.17 -26.15 52.59
N ALA A 246 -16.91 -26.31 52.96
CA ALA A 246 -15.89 -26.88 52.09
C ALA A 246 -16.16 -28.36 51.76
N ALA A 247 -16.67 -29.15 52.71
CA ALA A 247 -17.06 -30.54 52.50
C ALA A 247 -18.20 -30.66 51.49
N LYS A 248 -19.22 -29.79 51.58
CA LYS A 248 -20.33 -29.75 50.59
C LYS A 248 -19.84 -29.44 49.18
N LEU A 249 -18.95 -28.45 49.05
CA LEU A 249 -18.38 -28.07 47.76
C LEU A 249 -17.44 -29.16 47.19
N ARG A 250 -16.62 -29.79 48.03
CA ARG A 250 -15.77 -30.92 47.62
C ARG A 250 -16.57 -32.15 47.25
N ALA A 251 -17.68 -32.43 47.94
CA ALA A 251 -18.59 -33.52 47.60
C ALA A 251 -19.22 -33.33 46.20
N LYS A 252 -19.36 -32.08 45.75
CA LYS A 252 -19.79 -31.72 44.38
C LYS A 252 -18.64 -31.72 43.36
N GLY A 253 -17.42 -32.08 43.77
CA GLY A 253 -16.24 -32.14 42.89
C GLY A 253 -15.50 -30.81 42.72
N TYR A 254 -15.86 -29.76 43.48
CA TYR A 254 -15.15 -28.49 43.41
C TYR A 254 -13.83 -28.52 44.20
N LYS A 255 -12.78 -27.92 43.64
CA LYS A 255 -11.51 -27.70 44.36
C LYS A 255 -11.67 -26.50 45.31
N VAL A 256 -11.69 -26.76 46.61
CA VAL A 256 -11.92 -25.72 47.63
C VAL A 256 -10.62 -25.38 48.37
N THR A 257 -10.31 -24.09 48.45
CA THR A 257 -9.19 -23.50 49.21
C THR A 257 -9.74 -22.64 50.34
N LYS A 258 -9.28 -22.89 51.57
CA LYS A 258 -9.62 -22.08 52.75
C LYS A 258 -8.49 -21.09 53.03
N SER A 259 -8.83 -19.82 53.26
CA SER A 259 -7.87 -18.78 53.66
C SER A 259 -8.36 -18.10 54.93
N PRO A 260 -7.58 -18.08 56.02
CA PRO A 260 -7.92 -17.31 57.19
C PRO A 260 -7.85 -15.81 56.85
N THR A 261 -8.79 -15.04 57.37
CA THR A 261 -8.84 -13.58 57.26
C THR A 261 -9.20 -13.00 58.62
N SER A 262 -8.99 -11.70 58.83
CA SER A 262 -9.33 -11.02 60.09
C SER A 262 -10.82 -11.07 60.46
N LYS A 263 -11.70 -11.31 59.48
CA LYS A 263 -13.16 -11.38 59.67
C LYS A 263 -13.71 -12.82 59.71
N GLY A 264 -12.83 -13.83 59.67
CA GLY A 264 -13.23 -15.24 59.59
C GLY A 264 -12.50 -16.00 58.47
N ILE A 265 -12.96 -17.20 58.14
CA ILE A 265 -12.32 -18.06 57.15
C ILE A 265 -13.05 -17.95 55.81
N ARG A 266 -12.32 -17.49 54.79
CA ARG A 266 -12.84 -17.38 53.44
C ARG A 266 -12.77 -18.74 52.75
N ILE A 267 -13.90 -19.17 52.18
CA ILE A 267 -13.98 -20.38 51.36
C ILE A 267 -14.00 -19.98 49.89
N MET A 268 -13.00 -20.44 49.15
CA MET A 268 -12.80 -20.14 47.73
C MET A 268 -12.78 -21.41 46.91
N VAL A 269 -13.28 -21.35 45.68
CA VAL A 269 -13.31 -22.47 44.75
C VAL A 269 -12.42 -22.17 43.55
N GLY A 270 -11.39 -23.03 43.40
CA GLY A 270 -10.54 -23.25 42.24
C GLY A 270 -9.69 -22.07 41.78
N PRO A 271 -8.38 -22.24 41.55
CA PRO A 271 -7.64 -21.30 40.70
C PRO A 271 -8.08 -21.52 39.25
N SER A 272 -8.71 -20.51 38.67
CA SER A 272 -9.05 -20.42 37.25
C SER A 272 -8.05 -19.52 36.56
N LYS A 273 -7.70 -19.86 35.32
CA LYS A 273 -6.77 -19.07 34.50
C LYS A 273 -7.39 -17.75 34.04
N ASP A 274 -8.71 -17.74 33.87
CA ASP A 274 -9.45 -16.62 33.31
C ASP A 274 -10.67 -16.28 34.16
N ARG A 275 -11.06 -15.00 34.15
CA ARG A 275 -12.26 -14.50 34.84
C ARG A 275 -13.53 -15.20 34.38
N GLU A 276 -13.64 -15.51 33.10
CA GLU A 276 -14.81 -16.15 32.51
C GLU A 276 -14.97 -17.61 33.00
N SER A 277 -13.88 -18.36 33.09
CA SER A 277 -13.84 -19.70 33.68
C SER A 277 -14.26 -19.71 35.15
N ALA A 278 -13.84 -18.68 35.90
CA ALA A 278 -14.30 -18.47 37.28
C ALA A 278 -15.79 -18.08 37.33
N ASP A 279 -16.27 -17.23 36.42
CA ASP A 279 -17.68 -16.83 36.36
C ASP A 279 -18.62 -18.00 36.01
N ALA A 280 -18.20 -18.88 35.10
CA ALA A 280 -18.89 -20.12 34.79
C ALA A 280 -19.00 -21.02 36.04
N SER A 281 -17.92 -21.11 36.83
CA SER A 281 -17.92 -21.86 38.09
C SER A 281 -18.85 -21.21 39.13
N ARG A 282 -18.83 -19.89 39.25
CA ARG A 282 -19.78 -19.13 40.09
C ARG A 282 -21.23 -19.41 39.68
N LYS A 283 -21.54 -19.36 38.38
CA LYS A 283 -22.88 -19.65 37.87
C LYS A 283 -23.33 -21.06 38.22
N LYS A 284 -22.46 -22.07 38.09
CA LYS A 284 -22.76 -23.45 38.49
C LYS A 284 -23.05 -23.56 39.98
N ILE A 285 -22.25 -22.90 40.83
CA ILE A 285 -22.44 -22.89 42.28
C ILE A 285 -23.76 -22.19 42.67
N ASN A 286 -24.08 -21.08 42.01
CA ASN A 286 -25.33 -20.34 42.23
C ASN A 286 -26.57 -21.09 41.74
N ALA A 287 -26.45 -21.84 40.64
CA ALA A 287 -27.53 -22.64 40.07
C ALA A 287 -27.83 -23.89 40.90
N ASP A 288 -26.84 -24.42 41.62
CA ASP A 288 -27.05 -25.57 42.51
C ASP A 288 -27.75 -25.14 43.81
N ALA A 289 -29.07 -25.33 43.85
CA ALA A 289 -29.90 -25.03 45.02
C ALA A 289 -29.48 -25.80 46.28
N SER A 290 -28.82 -26.96 46.15
CA SER A 290 -28.38 -27.77 47.30
C SER A 290 -27.17 -27.16 48.03
N LEU A 291 -26.42 -26.28 47.36
CA LEU A 291 -25.34 -25.53 47.98
C LEU A 291 -25.87 -24.32 48.74
N GLY A 292 -26.94 -23.69 48.26
CA GLY A 292 -27.53 -22.49 48.90
C GLY A 292 -26.61 -21.26 48.86
N MET A 293 -25.57 -21.28 48.02
CA MET A 293 -24.47 -20.32 48.04
C MET A 293 -24.66 -19.22 46.99
N LYS A 294 -25.74 -18.44 47.10
CA LYS A 294 -26.10 -17.37 46.14
C LYS A 294 -25.19 -16.12 46.21
N SER A 295 -24.42 -16.00 47.27
CA SER A 295 -23.48 -14.90 47.51
C SER A 295 -22.09 -15.17 46.90
N ALA A 296 -21.97 -16.06 45.91
CA ALA A 296 -20.68 -16.33 45.31
C ALA A 296 -20.27 -15.19 44.35
N TRP A 297 -19.03 -14.70 44.47
CA TRP A 297 -18.46 -13.72 43.54
C TRP A 297 -17.04 -14.11 43.12
N VAL A 298 -16.63 -13.63 41.95
CA VAL A 298 -15.30 -13.89 41.40
C VAL A 298 -14.33 -12.86 41.94
N ILE A 299 -13.16 -13.31 42.40
CA ILE A 299 -12.07 -12.47 42.87
C ILE A 299 -10.79 -12.82 42.13
N GLU A 300 -9.98 -11.80 41.85
CA GLU A 300 -8.57 -11.99 41.55
C GLU A 300 -7.86 -12.39 42.84
N TRP A 301 -7.18 -13.54 42.80
CA TRP A 301 -6.49 -14.13 43.93
C TRP A 301 -5.01 -14.27 43.61
N VAL A 302 -4.19 -13.68 44.47
CA VAL A 302 -2.75 -13.85 44.47
C VAL A 302 -2.38 -14.74 45.66
N PRO A 303 -1.62 -15.84 45.45
CA PRO A 303 -1.10 -16.66 46.53
C PRO A 303 -0.38 -15.82 47.58
N LEU A 304 -0.49 -16.21 48.86
CA LEU A 304 0.17 -15.48 49.95
C LEU A 304 1.69 -15.42 49.76
N ASP A 305 2.30 -16.45 49.19
CA ASP A 305 3.74 -16.50 48.91
C ASP A 305 4.19 -15.51 47.82
N ARG A 306 3.25 -14.88 47.10
CA ARG A 306 3.51 -13.90 46.03
C ARG A 306 3.03 -12.48 46.36
N ARG A 307 2.48 -12.25 47.57
CA ARG A 307 2.02 -10.93 48.02
C ARG A 307 3.11 -10.13 48.70
#